data_AF-A0A1V1ZER6-F1
#
_entry.id   AF-A0A1V1ZER6-F1
#
_cell.length_a   1.000
_cell.length_b   1.000
_cell.length_c   1.000
_cell.angle_alpha   90.00
_cell.angle_beta   90.00
_cell.angle_gamma   90.00
#
_symmetry.space_group_name_H-M   'P 1'
#
loop_
_entity.id
_entity.type
_entity.pdbx_description
1 polymer ?
#
loop_
_entity_poly.entity_id
_entity_poly.type
_entity_poly.pdbx_seq_one_letter_code
_entity_poly.pdbx_strand_id
1 'polypeptide(L)'
;MIKNYWNKGKRQKQITVILGIVILLALFILRDDYQPALLFIRKYIFFILLSGIVLAFGLYKFRNQAHTGKRILILGILLVFFGFLYVLGWHFKMYDYMKTYNVFNHLNRVEIDDLPLTQNERIQPLQNIFSMANESVGETKDVSLPHLVRVDGENKWTMAIQPTEKYVWQRINDNTEEVFAVSSTTPFPRFSSDNRIPVTFSIGESLKFSRNTYNAVVQKFNPWMLLNYEPGDVFYMKDDSGKWVEVVSLIKWNGFFFPYPTFGGVMIIENGEHDFKDYLERIFIGKGTFVSLDNMQGHDFLLRQNILSEKVSRIQAESLKFLGGFSDPLPWNMKTAVKIPNLPDDQNQQPFVTDCDFSDTKTGAYSGLYHWFGLEPVGDERTSLTFSVFIPADGTDALYYYDHAAKKQGYAGVSAMPLKVIESRKEFDWSVNKPVEFRPYIKNIAGKKRMFFLGTISAVREDSENFDGAATPDLALVDSEYRDVVWIDVKRPSTWDKAVYDQLNEAWRSSEGIGEYYVEQSKNIDVLREEVEDSLKVIPKVDPNKAEIEHLERQLDSLKSVQN
;
A
#
# COMPACT_ATOMS: atom_id res chain seq x y z
N MET A 1 -17.85 28.16 -41.25
CA MET A 1 -17.84 29.49 -40.59
C MET A 1 -16.49 30.19 -40.64
N ILE A 2 -15.36 29.57 -40.27
CA ILE A 2 -14.02 30.22 -40.27
C ILE A 2 -13.58 30.71 -41.66
N LYS A 3 -13.80 29.93 -42.73
CA LYS A 3 -13.48 30.34 -44.12
C LYS A 3 -14.15 31.65 -44.55
N ASN A 4 -15.41 31.85 -44.16
CA ASN A 4 -16.16 33.07 -44.49
C ASN A 4 -15.73 34.27 -43.63
N TYR A 5 -15.20 34.02 -42.42
CA TYR A 5 -14.72 35.06 -41.51
C TYR A 5 -13.30 35.53 -41.89
N TRP A 6 -12.45 34.62 -42.36
CA TRP A 6 -11.09 34.89 -42.83
C TRP A 6 -11.06 35.81 -44.07
N ASN A 7 -12.09 35.80 -44.90
CA ASN A 7 -12.17 36.60 -46.12
C ASN A 7 -12.69 38.04 -45.92
N LYS A 8 -13.02 38.45 -44.68
CA LYS A 8 -13.63 39.77 -44.38
C LYS A 8 -12.63 40.92 -44.14
N GLY A 9 -11.33 40.71 -44.33
CA GLY A 9 -10.31 41.77 -44.31
C GLY A 9 -9.13 41.55 -43.35
N LYS A 10 -8.08 42.38 -43.45
CA LYS A 10 -6.80 42.25 -42.72
C LYS A 10 -6.97 42.30 -41.19
N ARG A 11 -7.85 43.18 -40.70
CA ARG A 11 -8.17 43.33 -39.26
C ARG A 11 -8.84 42.09 -38.67
N GLN A 12 -9.74 41.46 -39.42
CA GLN A 12 -10.45 40.23 -39.00
C GLN A 12 -9.50 39.03 -38.88
N LYS A 13 -8.56 38.91 -39.84
CA LYS A 13 -7.50 37.90 -39.81
C LYS A 13 -6.60 38.08 -38.59
N GLN A 14 -6.19 39.31 -38.30
CA GLN A 14 -5.39 39.62 -37.10
C GLN A 14 -6.11 39.21 -35.80
N ILE A 15 -7.38 39.57 -35.64
CA ILE A 15 -8.16 39.19 -34.46
C ILE A 15 -8.26 37.66 -34.33
N THR A 16 -8.51 36.95 -35.44
CA THR A 16 -8.62 35.49 -35.44
C THR A 16 -7.29 34.83 -35.06
N VAL A 17 -6.17 35.35 -35.55
CA VAL A 17 -4.82 34.87 -35.19
C VAL A 17 -4.53 35.12 -33.72
N ILE A 18 -4.78 36.34 -33.21
CA ILE A 18 -4.57 36.69 -31.80
C ILE A 18 -5.43 35.80 -30.91
N LEU A 19 -6.73 35.67 -31.21
CA LEU A 19 -7.63 34.81 -30.45
C LEU A 19 -7.19 33.35 -30.49
N GLY A 20 -6.73 32.86 -31.65
CA GLY A 20 -6.17 31.52 -31.79
C GLY A 20 -4.95 31.29 -30.91
N ILE A 21 -4.03 32.27 -30.85
CA ILE A 21 -2.85 32.24 -29.97
C ILE A 21 -3.28 32.24 -28.50
N VAL A 22 -4.22 33.10 -28.11
CA VAL A 22 -4.75 33.16 -26.73
C VAL A 22 -5.38 31.83 -26.33
N ILE A 23 -6.17 31.20 -27.22
CA ILE A 23 -6.78 29.89 -26.95
C ILE A 23 -5.71 28.81 -26.84
N LEU A 24 -4.69 28.80 -27.72
CA LEU A 24 -3.60 27.84 -27.64
C LEU A 24 -2.78 28.00 -26.36
N LEU A 25 -2.50 29.24 -25.94
CA LEU A 25 -1.84 29.53 -24.67
C LEU A 25 -2.70 29.10 -23.49
N ALA A 26 -4.00 29.37 -23.52
CA ALA A 26 -4.92 28.93 -22.47
C ALA A 26 -4.98 27.40 -22.37
N LEU A 27 -5.07 26.69 -23.48
CA LEU A 27 -5.00 25.21 -23.51
C LEU A 27 -3.65 24.72 -22.97
N PHE A 28 -2.55 25.39 -23.26
CA PHE A 28 -1.26 24.97 -22.76
C PHE A 28 -1.07 25.21 -21.24
N ILE A 29 -1.61 26.32 -20.73
CA ILE A 29 -1.51 26.70 -19.31
C ILE A 29 -2.47 25.89 -18.45
N LEU A 30 -3.68 25.61 -18.94
CA LEU A 30 -4.75 24.93 -18.18
C LEU A 30 -4.77 23.40 -18.42
N ARG A 31 -3.63 22.80 -18.79
CA ARG A 31 -3.61 21.36 -19.13
C ARG A 31 -3.87 20.48 -17.93
N ASP A 32 -3.44 20.90 -16.74
CA ASP A 32 -3.76 20.26 -15.47
C ASP A 32 -5.28 20.22 -15.23
N ASP A 33 -6.00 21.29 -15.55
CA ASP A 33 -7.46 21.35 -15.37
C ASP A 33 -8.23 20.38 -16.27
N TYR A 34 -7.81 20.17 -17.53
CA TYR A 34 -8.52 19.28 -18.46
C TYR A 34 -7.92 17.88 -18.57
N GLN A 35 -6.73 17.62 -18.03
CA GLN A 35 -6.10 16.29 -18.07
C GLN A 35 -7.00 15.20 -17.48
N PRO A 36 -7.73 15.41 -16.37
CA PRO A 36 -8.67 14.41 -15.87
C PRO A 36 -9.73 14.00 -16.88
N ALA A 37 -10.22 14.96 -17.69
CA ALA A 37 -11.16 14.68 -18.77
C ALA A 37 -10.51 13.88 -19.91
N LEU A 38 -9.25 14.15 -20.24
CA LEU A 38 -8.48 13.35 -21.20
C LEU A 38 -8.25 11.92 -20.72
N LEU A 39 -7.91 11.73 -19.43
CA LEU A 39 -7.81 10.41 -18.83
C LEU A 39 -9.14 9.68 -18.79
N PHE A 40 -10.25 10.38 -18.54
CA PHE A 40 -11.58 9.79 -18.63
C PHE A 40 -11.85 9.27 -20.04
N ILE A 41 -11.57 10.10 -21.06
CA ILE A 41 -11.69 9.68 -22.47
C ILE A 41 -10.77 8.49 -22.73
N ARG A 42 -9.54 8.49 -22.24
CA ARG A 42 -8.59 7.38 -22.40
C ARG A 42 -9.15 6.09 -21.83
N LYS A 43 -9.60 6.11 -20.57
CA LYS A 43 -10.13 4.95 -19.83
C LYS A 43 -11.37 4.37 -20.53
N TYR A 44 -12.26 5.23 -21.02
CA TYR A 44 -13.53 4.79 -21.60
C TYR A 44 -13.60 4.92 -23.14
N ILE A 45 -12.45 5.04 -23.83
CA ILE A 45 -12.40 5.36 -25.27
C ILE A 45 -13.23 4.37 -26.10
N PHE A 46 -13.14 3.08 -25.78
CA PHE A 46 -13.88 2.06 -26.47
C PHE A 46 -15.40 2.23 -26.33
N PHE A 47 -15.88 2.47 -25.10
CA PHE A 47 -17.30 2.67 -24.84
C PHE A 47 -17.82 3.96 -25.46
N ILE A 48 -17.01 5.03 -25.45
CA ILE A 48 -17.34 6.31 -26.08
C ILE A 48 -17.47 6.12 -27.60
N LEU A 49 -16.52 5.44 -28.24
CA LEU A 49 -16.55 5.17 -29.68
C LEU A 49 -17.70 4.25 -30.05
N LEU A 50 -17.91 3.16 -29.31
CA LEU A 50 -19.01 2.22 -29.53
C LEU A 50 -20.36 2.94 -29.42
N SER A 51 -20.56 3.72 -28.35
CA SER A 51 -21.76 4.53 -28.12
C SER A 51 -21.96 5.55 -29.23
N GLY A 52 -20.90 6.26 -29.62
CA GLY A 52 -20.93 7.27 -30.67
C GLY A 52 -21.29 6.68 -32.04
N ILE A 53 -20.72 5.53 -32.40
CA ILE A 53 -21.02 4.81 -33.64
C ILE A 53 -22.48 4.36 -33.67
N VAL A 54 -22.93 3.68 -32.61
CA VAL A 54 -24.32 3.17 -32.53
C VAL A 54 -25.33 4.32 -32.55
N LEU A 55 -25.05 5.41 -31.84
CA LEU A 55 -25.91 6.59 -31.81
C LEU A 55 -25.92 7.31 -33.16
N ALA A 56 -24.77 7.48 -33.81
CA ALA A 56 -24.69 8.13 -35.13
C ALA A 56 -25.46 7.35 -36.20
N PHE A 57 -25.25 6.03 -36.31
CA PHE A 57 -25.98 5.19 -37.26
C PHE A 57 -27.46 5.05 -36.89
N GLY A 58 -27.78 4.97 -35.60
CA GLY A 58 -29.16 4.94 -35.09
C GLY A 58 -29.93 6.19 -35.45
N LEU A 59 -29.38 7.37 -35.18
CA LEU A 59 -29.99 8.66 -35.52
C LEU A 59 -30.05 8.89 -37.04
N TYR A 60 -29.03 8.45 -37.79
CA TYR A 60 -29.06 8.50 -39.25
C TYR A 60 -30.23 7.67 -39.82
N LYS A 61 -30.38 6.42 -39.36
CA LYS A 61 -31.51 5.56 -39.75
C LYS A 61 -32.86 6.13 -39.31
N PHE A 62 -32.93 6.72 -38.11
CA PHE A 62 -34.14 7.36 -37.60
C PHE A 62 -34.58 8.53 -38.48
N ARG A 63 -33.65 9.42 -38.85
CA ARG A 63 -33.92 10.61 -39.68
C ARG A 63 -34.39 10.25 -41.09
N ASN A 64 -33.80 9.21 -41.68
CA ASN A 64 -34.12 8.78 -43.04
C ASN A 64 -35.38 7.90 -43.14
N GLN A 65 -36.00 7.54 -42.02
CA GLN A 65 -37.17 6.68 -42.02
C GLN A 65 -38.46 7.50 -42.13
N ALA A 66 -39.36 7.14 -43.05
CA ALA A 66 -40.64 7.85 -43.24
C ALA A 66 -41.76 7.34 -42.32
N HIS A 67 -41.72 6.06 -41.93
CA HIS A 67 -42.76 5.44 -41.10
C HIS A 67 -42.55 5.70 -39.60
N THR A 68 -43.56 6.26 -38.92
CA THR A 68 -43.56 6.52 -37.47
C THR A 68 -43.31 5.28 -36.63
N GLY A 69 -43.92 4.13 -36.96
CA GLY A 69 -43.70 2.88 -36.22
C GLY A 69 -42.26 2.39 -36.27
N LYS A 70 -41.61 2.47 -37.45
CA LYS A 70 -40.20 2.11 -37.61
C LYS A 70 -39.27 3.09 -36.87
N ARG A 71 -39.63 4.37 -36.79
CA ARG A 71 -38.90 5.37 -35.99
C ARG A 71 -38.96 5.04 -34.49
N ILE A 72 -40.14 4.69 -33.97
CA ILE A 72 -40.31 4.28 -32.57
C ILE A 72 -39.49 3.02 -32.27
N LEU A 73 -39.50 2.04 -33.17
CA LEU A 73 -38.69 0.83 -33.02
C LEU A 73 -37.19 1.14 -32.93
N ILE A 74 -36.66 2.02 -33.78
CA ILE A 74 -35.25 2.42 -33.75
C ILE A 74 -34.91 3.08 -32.40
N LEU A 75 -35.75 3.99 -31.90
CA LEU A 75 -35.56 4.60 -30.58
C LEU A 75 -35.62 3.57 -29.45
N GLY A 76 -36.55 2.61 -29.53
CA GLY A 76 -36.65 1.51 -28.57
C GLY A 76 -35.39 0.65 -28.55
N ILE A 77 -34.83 0.29 -29.71
CA ILE A 77 -33.56 -0.46 -29.80
C ILE A 77 -32.40 0.33 -29.21
N LEU A 78 -32.31 1.64 -29.49
CA LEU A 78 -31.28 2.49 -28.90
C LEU A 78 -31.39 2.54 -27.38
N LEU A 79 -32.61 2.72 -26.84
CA LEU A 79 -32.86 2.72 -25.41
C LEU A 79 -32.45 1.39 -24.78
N VAL A 80 -32.82 0.26 -25.37
CA VAL A 80 -32.42 -1.08 -24.90
C VAL A 80 -30.90 -1.24 -24.94
N PHE A 81 -30.23 -0.81 -26.02
CA PHE A 81 -28.78 -0.90 -26.13
C PHE A 81 -28.05 -0.10 -25.04
N PHE A 82 -28.44 1.16 -24.84
CA PHE A 82 -27.84 2.00 -23.79
C PHE A 82 -28.20 1.52 -22.38
N GLY A 83 -29.43 1.05 -22.18
CA GLY A 83 -29.84 0.41 -20.93
C GLY A 83 -28.99 -0.83 -20.62
N PHE A 84 -28.74 -1.67 -21.61
CA PHE A 84 -27.89 -2.85 -21.46
C PHE A 84 -26.42 -2.48 -21.18
N LEU A 85 -25.86 -1.49 -21.88
CA LEU A 85 -24.51 -1.00 -21.60
C LEU A 85 -24.39 -0.44 -20.19
N TYR A 86 -25.39 0.31 -19.71
CA TYR A 86 -25.41 0.83 -18.35
C TYR A 86 -25.47 -0.29 -17.31
N VAL A 87 -26.37 -1.26 -17.50
CA VAL A 87 -26.53 -2.39 -16.58
C VAL A 87 -25.27 -3.26 -16.54
N LEU A 88 -24.74 -3.68 -17.70
CA LEU A 88 -23.53 -4.50 -17.73
C LEU A 88 -22.28 -3.73 -17.29
N GLY A 89 -22.07 -2.55 -17.86
CA GLY A 89 -20.85 -1.77 -17.62
C GLY A 89 -20.77 -1.24 -16.20
N TRP A 90 -21.85 -0.61 -15.71
CA TRP A 90 -21.87 0.13 -14.45
C TRP A 90 -22.42 -0.70 -13.29
N HIS A 91 -23.63 -1.25 -13.41
CA HIS A 91 -24.28 -1.98 -12.31
C HIS A 91 -23.55 -3.29 -11.99
N PHE A 92 -23.15 -4.06 -13.01
CA PHE A 92 -22.36 -5.29 -12.83
C PHE A 92 -20.84 -5.05 -12.82
N LYS A 93 -20.38 -3.80 -12.91
CA LYS A 93 -18.95 -3.42 -12.91
C LYS A 93 -18.10 -4.22 -13.92
N MET A 94 -18.67 -4.58 -15.08
CA MET A 94 -17.95 -5.40 -16.08
C MET A 94 -16.73 -4.66 -16.65
N TYR A 95 -16.73 -3.33 -16.64
CA TYR A 95 -15.55 -2.54 -16.97
C TYR A 95 -14.38 -2.87 -16.01
N ASP A 96 -14.62 -2.80 -14.71
CA ASP A 96 -13.61 -3.11 -13.69
C ASP A 96 -13.18 -4.57 -13.77
N TYR A 97 -14.12 -5.47 -14.04
CA TYR A 97 -13.83 -6.88 -14.28
C TYR A 97 -12.80 -7.09 -15.40
N MET A 98 -13.06 -6.51 -16.58
CA MET A 98 -12.17 -6.62 -17.74
C MET A 98 -10.84 -5.90 -17.53
N LYS A 99 -10.86 -4.75 -16.85
CA LYS A 99 -9.65 -4.00 -16.44
C LYS A 99 -8.76 -4.87 -15.57
N THR A 100 -9.30 -5.46 -14.50
CA THR A 100 -8.54 -6.32 -13.58
C THR A 100 -8.09 -7.62 -14.28
N TYR A 101 -8.89 -8.19 -15.18
CA TYR A 101 -8.48 -9.35 -15.99
C TYR A 101 -7.32 -9.03 -16.94
N ASN A 102 -7.30 -7.83 -17.52
CA ASN A 102 -6.16 -7.40 -18.32
C ASN A 102 -4.88 -7.24 -17.48
N VAL A 103 -4.98 -6.73 -16.25
CA VAL A 103 -3.84 -6.72 -15.32
C VAL A 103 -3.36 -8.15 -15.08
N PHE A 104 -4.27 -9.07 -14.74
CA PHE A 104 -3.93 -10.48 -14.55
C PHE A 104 -3.15 -11.05 -15.76
N ASN A 105 -3.62 -10.82 -16.98
CA ASN A 105 -2.98 -11.40 -18.16
C ASN A 105 -1.57 -10.86 -18.47
N HIS A 106 -1.26 -9.63 -18.06
CA HIS A 106 0.03 -9.00 -18.34
C HIS A 106 0.97 -8.99 -17.12
N LEU A 107 0.49 -9.36 -15.95
CA LEU A 107 1.28 -9.39 -14.73
C LEU A 107 2.23 -10.59 -14.72
N ASN A 108 3.51 -10.31 -14.50
CA ASN A 108 4.50 -11.35 -14.21
C ASN A 108 4.28 -11.88 -12.79
N ARG A 109 3.63 -13.04 -12.67
CA ARG A 109 3.34 -13.67 -11.38
C ARG A 109 4.30 -14.81 -11.14
N VAL A 110 4.83 -14.89 -9.94
CA VAL A 110 5.76 -15.93 -9.50
C VAL A 110 5.18 -16.55 -8.22
N GLU A 111 4.83 -17.83 -8.30
CA GLU A 111 4.49 -18.58 -7.09
C GLU A 111 5.77 -18.88 -6.31
N ILE A 112 5.74 -18.66 -5.00
CA ILE A 112 6.86 -18.93 -4.12
C ILE A 112 6.60 -20.16 -3.24
N ASP A 113 7.61 -21.00 -3.10
CA ASP A 113 7.54 -22.24 -2.31
C ASP A 113 7.67 -21.98 -0.81
N ASP A 114 8.44 -20.95 -0.45
CA ASP A 114 8.75 -20.56 0.92
C ASP A 114 8.35 -19.09 1.15
N LEU A 115 7.80 -18.80 2.33
CA LEU A 115 7.54 -17.41 2.73
C LEU A 115 8.88 -16.67 2.95
N PRO A 116 8.96 -15.38 2.54
CA PRO A 116 10.06 -14.51 2.93
C PRO A 116 9.98 -14.20 4.43
N LEU A 117 11.12 -13.94 5.06
CA LEU A 117 11.13 -13.50 6.46
C LEU A 117 10.77 -12.01 6.50
N THR A 118 10.10 -11.56 7.56
CA THR A 118 9.90 -10.13 7.80
C THR A 118 11.03 -9.58 8.68
N GLN A 119 11.33 -8.31 8.51
CA GLN A 119 12.31 -7.58 9.32
C GLN A 119 11.85 -6.14 9.54
N ASN A 120 12.56 -5.39 10.40
CA ASN A 120 12.32 -3.96 10.67
C ASN A 120 10.84 -3.64 10.91
N GLU A 121 10.23 -4.41 11.82
CA GLU A 121 8.80 -4.37 12.09
C GLU A 121 8.38 -2.99 12.54
N ARG A 122 7.44 -2.40 11.80
CA ARG A 122 6.83 -1.14 12.23
C ARG A 122 5.97 -1.39 13.47
N ILE A 123 6.11 -0.52 14.44
CA ILE A 123 5.36 -0.61 15.70
C ILE A 123 4.04 0.12 15.57
N GLN A 124 4.10 1.39 15.17
CA GLN A 124 2.94 2.26 15.09
C GLN A 124 2.14 2.01 13.80
N PRO A 125 0.80 2.15 13.83
CA PRO A 125 0.00 2.16 12.63
C PRO A 125 0.04 3.50 11.91
N LEU A 126 -0.25 3.48 10.61
CA LEU A 126 -0.08 4.63 9.71
C LEU A 126 -0.86 5.85 10.19
N GLN A 127 -2.16 5.67 10.46
CA GLN A 127 -2.99 6.78 10.88
C GLN A 127 -2.65 7.28 12.30
N ASN A 128 -2.07 6.47 13.18
CA ASN A 128 -1.56 6.97 14.47
C ASN A 128 -0.34 7.88 14.27
N ILE A 129 0.58 7.48 13.38
CA ILE A 129 1.71 8.33 12.95
C ILE A 129 1.20 9.65 12.37
N PHE A 130 0.14 9.60 11.55
CA PHE A 130 -0.47 10.79 10.97
C PHE A 130 -1.10 11.70 12.03
N SER A 131 -1.87 11.15 12.99
CA SER A 131 -2.42 11.90 14.11
C SER A 131 -1.33 12.57 14.95
N MET A 132 -0.31 11.81 15.37
CA MET A 132 0.83 12.32 16.15
C MET A 132 1.56 13.47 15.45
N ALA A 133 1.77 13.34 14.14
CA ALA A 133 2.44 14.36 13.36
C ALA A 133 1.59 15.64 13.27
N ASN A 134 0.28 15.51 13.02
CA ASN A 134 -0.65 16.65 13.00
C ASN A 134 -0.74 17.35 14.36
N GLU A 135 -0.78 16.61 15.47
CA GLU A 135 -0.79 17.20 16.83
C GLU A 135 0.51 17.96 17.15
N SER A 136 1.59 17.67 16.43
CA SER A 136 2.89 18.32 16.65
C SER A 136 3.08 19.62 15.87
N VAL A 137 2.21 19.94 14.91
CA VAL A 137 2.31 21.14 14.07
C VAL A 137 1.26 22.18 14.47
N GLY A 138 1.54 23.46 14.19
CA GLY A 138 0.61 24.55 14.53
C GLY A 138 -0.63 24.55 13.62
N GLU A 139 -1.70 25.22 14.04
CA GLU A 139 -3.01 25.23 13.34
C GLU A 139 -2.98 25.70 11.88
N THR A 140 -1.95 26.42 11.46
CA THR A 140 -1.76 26.88 10.08
C THR A 140 -1.02 25.88 9.19
N LYS A 141 -0.57 24.76 9.74
CA LYS A 141 0.18 23.71 9.06
C LYS A 141 -0.58 22.39 9.19
N ASP A 142 -0.58 21.60 8.11
CA ASP A 142 -1.00 20.20 8.09
C ASP A 142 0.21 19.34 7.70
N VAL A 143 0.15 18.04 7.98
CA VAL A 143 1.12 17.08 7.45
C VAL A 143 0.56 16.33 6.24
N SER A 144 1.43 15.90 5.32
CA SER A 144 1.04 14.99 4.24
C SER A 144 0.83 13.56 4.77
N LEU A 145 0.26 12.67 3.93
CA LEU A 145 0.10 11.27 4.29
C LEU A 145 1.49 10.65 4.57
N PRO A 146 1.68 9.91 5.66
CA PRO A 146 2.96 9.32 5.99
C PRO A 146 3.21 8.07 5.15
N HIS A 147 4.35 8.06 4.47
CA HIS A 147 4.81 6.89 3.73
C HIS A 147 6.04 6.28 4.38
N LEU A 148 6.11 4.95 4.40
CA LEU A 148 7.28 4.22 4.86
C LEU A 148 8.30 4.18 3.73
N VAL A 149 9.49 4.76 3.96
CA VAL A 149 10.60 4.78 3.02
C VAL A 149 11.89 4.39 3.71
N ARG A 150 12.88 3.91 2.96
CA ARG A 150 14.22 3.63 3.45
C ARG A 150 15.10 4.85 3.30
N VAL A 151 15.61 5.39 4.40
CA VAL A 151 16.49 6.56 4.44
C VAL A 151 17.64 6.27 5.39
N ASP A 152 18.88 6.47 4.92
CA ASP A 152 20.11 6.22 5.70
C ASP A 152 20.23 4.76 6.21
N GLY A 153 19.70 3.79 5.46
CA GLY A 153 19.71 2.37 5.82
C GLY A 153 18.63 1.94 6.82
N GLU A 154 17.78 2.86 7.27
CA GLU A 154 16.67 2.57 8.19
C GLU A 154 15.32 2.81 7.52
N ASN A 155 14.30 2.08 7.94
CA ASN A 155 12.93 2.36 7.54
C ASN A 155 12.37 3.50 8.40
N LYS A 156 11.89 4.55 7.73
CA LYS A 156 11.37 5.76 8.36
C LYS A 156 10.02 6.12 7.76
N TRP A 157 9.15 6.64 8.60
CA TRP A 157 7.96 7.37 8.16
C TRP A 157 8.37 8.77 7.74
N THR A 158 8.02 9.13 6.52
CA THR A 158 8.27 10.45 5.95
C THR A 158 7.00 11.14 5.53
N MET A 159 6.91 12.43 5.83
CA MET A 159 5.79 13.30 5.44
C MET A 159 6.24 14.76 5.42
N ALA A 160 5.62 15.56 4.57
CA ALA A 160 5.86 16.99 4.49
C ALA A 160 5.04 17.76 5.53
N ILE A 161 5.59 18.87 6.00
CA ILE A 161 4.86 19.88 6.76
C ILE A 161 4.50 21.03 5.81
N GLN A 162 3.21 21.16 5.53
CA GLN A 162 2.69 22.03 4.48
C GLN A 162 1.59 22.96 5.02
N PRO A 163 1.26 24.06 4.33
CA PRO A 163 0.14 24.92 4.72
C PRO A 163 -1.17 24.15 4.81
N THR A 164 -1.97 24.42 5.83
CA THR A 164 -3.22 23.68 6.04
C THR A 164 -4.21 23.88 4.90
N GLU A 165 -5.01 22.85 4.65
CA GLU A 165 -6.09 22.88 3.67
C GLU A 165 -7.12 23.99 3.94
N LYS A 166 -7.28 24.37 5.22
CA LYS A 166 -8.27 25.35 5.71
C LYS A 166 -7.98 26.78 5.26
N TYR A 167 -6.71 27.16 5.08
CA TYR A 167 -6.33 28.55 4.78
C TYR A 167 -5.85 28.70 3.33
N VAL A 168 -6.79 29.01 2.43
CA VAL A 168 -6.54 29.11 0.98
C VAL A 168 -5.41 30.08 0.62
N TRP A 169 -5.31 31.23 1.29
CA TRP A 169 -4.26 32.22 1.00
C TRP A 169 -2.85 31.72 1.33
N GLN A 170 -2.69 30.93 2.39
CA GLN A 170 -1.40 30.33 2.74
C GLN A 170 -1.00 29.27 1.71
N ARG A 171 -1.95 28.46 1.24
CA ARG A 171 -1.72 27.47 0.16
C ARG A 171 -1.29 28.10 -1.18
N ILE A 172 -1.54 29.40 -1.36
CA ILE A 172 -1.14 30.15 -2.57
C ILE A 172 0.25 30.78 -2.38
N ASN A 173 0.58 31.25 -1.16
CA ASN A 173 1.78 32.05 -0.92
C ASN A 173 2.93 31.31 -0.21
N ASP A 174 2.61 30.41 0.73
CA ASP A 174 3.58 29.80 1.66
C ASP A 174 4.11 28.48 1.10
N ASN A 175 5.37 28.14 1.38
CA ASN A 175 6.02 26.90 0.92
C ASN A 175 5.76 25.73 1.88
N THR A 176 6.09 24.52 1.42
CA THR A 176 6.36 23.40 2.31
C THR A 176 7.76 23.63 2.87
N GLU A 177 7.91 23.77 4.19
CA GLU A 177 9.15 24.28 4.79
C GLU A 177 9.98 23.21 5.52
N GLU A 178 9.39 22.04 5.77
CA GLU A 178 10.02 20.98 6.54
C GLU A 178 9.48 19.61 6.11
N VAL A 179 10.28 18.57 6.37
CA VAL A 179 9.86 17.16 6.25
C VAL A 179 10.11 16.47 7.59
N PHE A 180 9.13 15.72 8.07
CA PHE A 180 9.34 14.79 9.16
C PHE A 180 9.97 13.50 8.63
N ALA A 181 10.98 12.99 9.34
CA ALA A 181 11.59 11.69 9.08
C ALA A 181 11.78 10.94 10.41
N VAL A 182 10.82 10.11 10.79
CA VAL A 182 10.81 9.39 12.08
C VAL A 182 11.01 7.90 11.86
N SER A 183 11.77 7.22 12.73
CA SER A 183 11.95 5.77 12.64
C SER A 183 10.62 5.01 12.73
N SER A 184 10.47 3.93 11.96
CA SER A 184 9.27 3.08 12.02
C SER A 184 9.30 2.05 13.14
N THR A 185 10.49 1.72 13.65
CA THR A 185 10.74 0.66 14.64
C THR A 185 10.79 1.19 16.07
N THR A 186 10.61 2.50 16.28
CA THR A 186 10.53 3.08 17.62
C THR A 186 9.10 3.01 18.16
N PRO A 187 8.92 2.61 19.44
CA PRO A 187 7.62 2.70 20.11
C PRO A 187 7.13 4.14 20.26
N PHE A 188 8.08 5.08 20.38
CA PHE A 188 7.84 6.49 20.66
C PHE A 188 8.48 7.35 19.56
N PRO A 189 7.86 7.43 18.36
CA PRO A 189 8.32 8.37 17.35
C PRO A 189 8.16 9.79 17.89
N ARG A 190 9.24 10.58 17.83
CA ARG A 190 9.25 11.96 18.33
C ARG A 190 9.13 12.92 17.17
N PHE A 191 8.07 13.72 17.13
CA PHE A 191 7.86 14.77 16.12
C PHE A 191 8.44 16.12 16.56
N SER A 192 9.67 16.08 17.11
CA SER A 192 10.43 17.23 17.60
C SER A 192 11.49 17.68 16.59
N SER A 193 12.25 18.73 16.95
CA SER A 193 13.33 19.31 16.13
C SER A 193 14.29 18.28 15.54
N ASP A 194 14.60 17.22 16.27
CA ASP A 194 15.59 16.21 15.86
C ASP A 194 15.14 15.39 14.63
N ASN A 195 13.82 15.27 14.43
CA ASN A 195 13.24 14.57 13.29
C ASN A 195 12.52 15.52 12.31
N ARG A 196 12.67 16.84 12.50
CA ARG A 196 12.23 17.88 11.56
C ARG A 196 13.40 18.29 10.70
N ILE A 197 13.34 17.91 9.44
CA ILE A 197 14.37 18.27 8.47
C ILE A 197 13.99 19.62 7.86
N PRO A 198 14.83 20.67 8.00
CA PRO A 198 14.59 21.95 7.36
C PRO A 198 14.85 21.80 5.85
N VAL A 199 13.78 21.68 5.07
CA VAL A 199 13.84 21.58 3.62
C VAL A 199 12.64 22.27 3.00
N THR A 200 12.90 23.16 2.06
CA THR A 200 11.85 23.91 1.38
C THR A 200 11.51 23.29 0.05
N PHE A 201 10.22 23.03 -0.17
CA PHE A 201 9.66 22.72 -1.49
C PHE A 201 8.70 23.84 -1.90
N SER A 202 8.89 24.35 -3.11
CA SER A 202 8.00 25.37 -3.70
C SER A 202 6.67 24.80 -4.18
N ILE A 203 6.55 23.47 -4.13
CA ILE A 203 5.36 22.67 -4.44
C ILE A 203 5.00 21.76 -3.24
N GLY A 204 3.77 21.27 -3.23
CA GLY A 204 3.30 20.34 -2.20
C GLY A 204 1.87 19.89 -2.45
N GLU A 205 1.46 18.83 -1.77
CA GLU A 205 0.18 18.15 -1.97
C GLU A 205 -1.01 19.03 -1.55
N SER A 206 -0.87 19.81 -0.48
CA SER A 206 -1.91 20.73 -0.04
C SER A 206 -1.87 22.07 -0.78
N LEU A 207 -0.83 22.42 -1.53
CA LEU A 207 -0.74 23.73 -2.18
C LEU A 207 -1.74 23.88 -3.33
N LYS A 208 -1.97 25.12 -3.80
CA LYS A 208 -2.97 25.43 -4.85
C LYS A 208 -2.34 25.77 -6.20
N PHE A 209 -3.12 25.59 -7.26
CA PHE A 209 -2.75 25.92 -8.65
C PHE A 209 -1.46 25.22 -9.08
N SER A 210 -0.58 25.93 -9.79
CA SER A 210 0.72 25.42 -10.26
C SER A 210 1.68 24.98 -9.14
N ARG A 211 1.36 25.26 -7.88
CA ARG A 211 2.13 24.82 -6.70
C ARG A 211 1.66 23.48 -6.16
N ASN A 212 0.47 23.03 -6.55
CA ASN A 212 0.02 21.70 -6.20
C ASN A 212 0.89 20.66 -6.92
N THR A 213 1.36 19.63 -6.20
CA THR A 213 2.20 18.56 -6.76
C THR A 213 1.58 17.95 -8.02
N TYR A 214 0.30 17.57 -7.97
CA TYR A 214 -0.39 16.96 -9.11
C TYR A 214 -0.34 17.88 -10.33
N ASN A 215 -0.71 19.15 -10.16
CA ASN A 215 -0.75 20.13 -11.24
C ASN A 215 0.65 20.38 -11.81
N ALA A 216 1.65 20.52 -10.95
CA ALA A 216 3.04 20.76 -11.36
C ALA A 216 3.62 19.60 -12.19
N VAL A 217 3.29 18.36 -11.83
CA VAL A 217 3.70 17.14 -12.54
C VAL A 217 2.95 17.00 -13.87
N VAL A 218 1.64 17.23 -13.89
CA VAL A 218 0.84 17.23 -15.13
C VAL A 218 1.34 18.31 -16.10
N GLN A 219 1.71 19.47 -15.55
CA GLN A 219 2.35 20.54 -16.31
C GLN A 219 3.75 20.14 -16.80
N LYS A 220 4.33 18.99 -16.44
CA LYS A 220 5.56 18.50 -17.08
C LYS A 220 5.29 17.53 -18.24
N PHE A 221 4.09 16.96 -18.30
CA PHE A 221 3.76 15.91 -19.26
C PHE A 221 3.83 16.38 -20.71
N ASN A 222 4.49 15.58 -21.54
CA ASN A 222 4.36 15.70 -22.99
C ASN A 222 2.94 15.24 -23.44
N PRO A 223 2.51 15.49 -24.69
CA PRO A 223 1.16 15.15 -25.15
C PRO A 223 0.77 13.67 -24.98
N TRP A 224 1.73 12.75 -25.08
CA TRP A 224 1.48 11.32 -24.88
C TRP A 224 1.32 10.96 -23.41
N MET A 225 2.13 11.56 -22.54
CA MET A 225 2.00 11.39 -21.09
C MET A 225 0.67 11.98 -20.60
N LEU A 226 0.26 13.12 -21.14
CA LEU A 226 -1.01 13.77 -20.79
C LEU A 226 -2.23 12.85 -21.00
N LEU A 227 -2.18 11.98 -22.01
CA LEU A 227 -3.25 11.04 -22.34
C LEU A 227 -3.17 9.71 -21.60
N ASN A 228 -1.99 9.33 -21.08
CA ASN A 228 -1.73 7.96 -20.62
C ASN A 228 -1.21 7.87 -19.19
N TYR A 229 -0.75 8.96 -18.59
CA TYR A 229 -0.13 8.96 -17.27
C TYR A 229 -0.98 9.75 -16.29
N GLU A 230 -1.00 9.31 -15.04
CA GLU A 230 -1.70 9.92 -13.91
C GLU A 230 -0.72 9.96 -12.74
N PRO A 231 -0.45 11.14 -12.13
CA PRO A 231 0.28 11.20 -10.88
C PRO A 231 -0.45 10.40 -9.79
N GLY A 232 0.29 9.62 -9.01
CA GLY A 232 -0.18 8.83 -7.89
C GLY A 232 0.37 9.35 -6.57
N ASP A 233 0.81 8.42 -5.72
CA ASP A 233 1.29 8.71 -4.36
C ASP A 233 2.61 9.50 -4.37
N VAL A 234 2.84 10.30 -3.32
CA VAL A 234 3.94 11.25 -3.18
C VAL A 234 4.83 10.85 -2.01
N PHE A 235 6.12 10.69 -2.27
CA PHE A 235 7.09 10.21 -1.29
C PHE A 235 8.18 11.26 -1.04
N TYR A 236 8.59 11.45 0.21
CA TYR A 236 9.70 12.34 0.54
C TYR A 236 10.89 11.49 0.97
N MET A 237 12.00 11.57 0.24
CA MET A 237 13.17 10.73 0.51
C MET A 237 14.47 11.44 0.12
N LYS A 238 15.61 10.82 0.38
CA LYS A 238 16.91 11.33 -0.06
C LYS A 238 17.29 10.74 -1.41
N ASP A 239 17.84 11.57 -2.29
CA ASP A 239 18.48 11.14 -3.53
C ASP A 239 19.88 10.55 -3.29
N ASP A 240 20.54 10.11 -4.37
CA ASP A 240 21.91 9.56 -4.32
C ASP A 240 22.96 10.58 -3.81
N SER A 241 22.64 11.88 -3.83
CA SER A 241 23.49 12.95 -3.30
C SER A 241 23.20 13.29 -1.83
N GLY A 242 22.23 12.61 -1.21
CA GLY A 242 21.78 12.84 0.16
C GLY A 242 20.84 14.03 0.32
N LYS A 243 20.36 14.64 -0.77
CA LYS A 243 19.40 15.74 -0.74
C LYS A 243 17.98 15.22 -0.67
N TRP A 244 17.13 15.93 0.07
CA TRP A 244 15.71 15.62 0.14
C TRP A 244 15.01 16.02 -1.15
N VAL A 245 14.24 15.07 -1.70
CA VAL A 245 13.47 15.20 -2.93
C VAL A 245 12.05 14.69 -2.70
N GLU A 246 11.13 15.21 -3.48
CA GLU A 246 9.78 14.70 -3.61
C GLU A 246 9.73 13.74 -4.81
N VAL A 247 9.26 12.52 -4.60
CA VAL A 247 9.18 11.47 -5.63
C VAL A 247 7.70 11.14 -5.82
N VAL A 248 7.18 11.47 -7.00
CA VAL A 248 5.77 11.23 -7.34
C VAL A 248 5.68 9.97 -8.19
N SER A 249 4.96 8.98 -7.69
CA SER A 249 4.66 7.75 -8.44
C SER A 249 3.82 8.08 -9.67
N LEU A 250 4.13 7.49 -10.82
CA LEU A 250 3.34 7.69 -12.03
C LEU A 250 2.60 6.41 -12.41
N ILE A 251 1.29 6.51 -12.58
CA ILE A 251 0.44 5.43 -13.06
C ILE A 251 0.29 5.55 -14.57
N LYS A 252 0.67 4.50 -15.31
CA LYS A 252 0.54 4.41 -16.77
C LYS A 252 -0.66 3.54 -17.17
N TRP A 253 -1.52 4.08 -18.02
CA TRP A 253 -2.71 3.40 -18.56
C TRP A 253 -2.41 2.70 -19.90
N ASN A 254 -2.32 1.37 -19.86
CA ASN A 254 -2.02 0.53 -21.02
C ASN A 254 -3.27 -0.09 -21.64
N GLY A 255 -3.20 -0.51 -22.91
CA GLY A 255 -4.30 -1.18 -23.63
C GLY A 255 -5.33 -0.21 -24.26
N PHE A 256 -6.16 -0.69 -25.20
CA PHE A 256 -7.14 0.16 -25.91
C PHE A 256 -8.60 -0.09 -25.47
N PHE A 257 -9.06 -1.34 -25.50
CA PHE A 257 -10.47 -1.68 -25.26
C PHE A 257 -10.89 -1.55 -23.79
N PHE A 258 -10.04 -2.00 -22.89
CA PHE A 258 -10.22 -1.92 -21.44
C PHE A 258 -8.88 -1.52 -20.81
N PRO A 259 -8.55 -0.22 -20.85
CA PRO A 259 -7.28 0.26 -20.36
C PRO A 259 -7.08 -0.08 -18.89
N TYR A 260 -5.86 -0.46 -18.53
CA TYR A 260 -5.51 -0.90 -17.18
C TYR A 260 -4.28 -0.15 -16.65
N PRO A 261 -4.23 0.12 -15.33
CA PRO A 261 -3.12 0.84 -14.73
C PRO A 261 -1.92 -0.08 -14.49
N THR A 262 -0.73 0.48 -14.65
CA THR A 262 0.57 -0.13 -14.36
C THR A 262 1.52 0.93 -13.80
N PHE A 263 2.63 0.51 -13.22
CA PHE A 263 3.66 1.44 -12.80
C PHE A 263 4.38 2.05 -14.02
N GLY A 264 4.45 3.37 -14.06
CA GLY A 264 5.00 4.14 -15.18
C GLY A 264 6.40 4.73 -14.93
N GLY A 265 6.98 4.48 -13.76
CA GLY A 265 8.15 5.18 -13.24
C GLY A 265 7.75 6.31 -12.28
N VAL A 266 8.64 7.29 -12.12
CA VAL A 266 8.47 8.37 -11.14
C VAL A 266 8.78 9.75 -11.74
N MET A 267 8.24 10.79 -11.12
CA MET A 267 8.69 12.17 -11.31
C MET A 267 9.45 12.61 -10.06
N ILE A 268 10.72 12.98 -10.20
CA ILE A 268 11.54 13.47 -9.08
C ILE A 268 11.50 14.99 -9.08
N ILE A 269 11.19 15.60 -7.96
CA ILE A 269 11.12 17.05 -7.79
C ILE A 269 12.13 17.47 -6.73
N GLU A 270 13.08 18.29 -7.17
CA GLU A 270 14.15 18.81 -6.33
C GLU A 270 13.60 19.86 -5.34
N ASN A 271 14.24 19.93 -4.18
CA ASN A 271 13.97 20.98 -3.21
C ASN A 271 14.39 22.37 -3.75
N GLY A 272 13.72 23.41 -3.29
CA GLY A 272 13.97 24.77 -3.72
C GLY A 272 12.93 25.77 -3.25
N GLU A 273 13.37 27.00 -3.03
CA GLU A 273 12.48 28.10 -2.67
C GLU A 273 11.67 28.62 -3.86
N HIS A 274 10.56 29.27 -3.53
CA HIS A 274 9.72 29.95 -4.49
C HIS A 274 10.33 31.29 -4.93
N ASP A 275 10.75 31.38 -6.20
CA ASP A 275 11.13 32.64 -6.84
C ASP A 275 10.30 32.95 -8.10
N PHE A 276 10.47 34.13 -8.69
CA PHE A 276 9.72 34.52 -9.90
C PHE A 276 10.06 33.64 -11.12
N LYS A 277 11.30 33.14 -11.19
CA LYS A 277 11.75 32.27 -12.28
C LYS A 277 11.08 30.90 -12.16
N ASP A 278 11.01 30.38 -10.95
CA ASP A 278 10.33 29.15 -10.53
C ASP A 278 8.83 29.23 -10.80
N TYR A 279 8.20 30.38 -10.54
CA TYR A 279 6.81 30.63 -10.92
C TYR A 279 6.56 30.53 -12.43
N LEU A 280 7.40 31.20 -13.24
CA LEU A 280 7.29 31.11 -14.70
C LEU A 280 7.56 29.68 -15.19
N GLU A 281 8.58 29.02 -14.66
CA GLU A 281 8.90 27.63 -15.00
C GLU A 281 7.72 26.70 -14.70
N ARG A 282 7.11 26.79 -13.50
CA ARG A 282 5.97 25.95 -13.15
C ARG A 282 4.79 26.12 -14.08
N ILE A 283 4.42 27.36 -14.42
CA ILE A 283 3.26 27.62 -15.27
C ILE A 283 3.48 27.15 -16.71
N PHE A 284 4.68 27.36 -17.26
CA PHE A 284 4.93 27.03 -18.66
C PHE A 284 5.47 25.61 -18.86
N ILE A 285 6.33 25.11 -17.99
CA ILE A 285 7.11 23.88 -18.18
C ILE A 285 6.73 22.80 -17.16
N GLY A 286 6.16 23.17 -16.01
CA GLY A 286 5.94 22.27 -14.88
C GLY A 286 7.22 21.98 -14.10
N LYS A 287 7.15 21.04 -13.15
CA LYS A 287 8.29 20.66 -12.31
C LYS A 287 8.57 19.17 -12.33
N GLY A 288 9.83 18.88 -12.06
CA GLY A 288 10.36 17.54 -11.91
C GLY A 288 11.04 16.98 -13.14
N THR A 289 11.76 15.89 -12.89
CA THR A 289 12.51 15.09 -13.85
C THR A 289 11.88 13.71 -13.91
N PHE A 290 11.42 13.33 -15.09
CA PHE A 290 10.80 12.02 -15.31
C PHE A 290 11.86 10.93 -15.41
N VAL A 291 11.72 9.90 -14.59
CA VAL A 291 12.52 8.68 -14.64
C VAL A 291 11.58 7.53 -14.98
N SER A 292 11.75 6.97 -16.18
CA SER A 292 11.02 5.78 -16.62
C SER A 292 11.51 4.53 -15.90
N LEU A 293 10.67 3.50 -15.84
CA LEU A 293 10.99 2.20 -15.24
C LEU A 293 12.36 1.66 -15.67
N ASP A 294 12.67 1.67 -16.97
CA ASP A 294 13.94 1.15 -17.52
C ASP A 294 15.18 1.94 -17.05
N ASN A 295 15.00 3.21 -16.68
CA ASN A 295 16.09 4.10 -16.26
C ASN A 295 16.26 4.14 -14.74
N MET A 296 15.35 3.54 -13.97
CA MET A 296 15.44 3.54 -12.50
C MET A 296 16.67 2.80 -11.97
N GLN A 297 17.21 1.85 -12.75
CA GLN A 297 18.46 1.16 -12.40
C GLN A 297 19.68 2.09 -12.30
N GLY A 298 19.61 3.29 -12.89
CA GLY A 298 20.67 4.30 -12.76
C GLY A 298 20.54 5.19 -11.51
N HIS A 299 19.55 4.93 -10.65
CA HIS A 299 19.22 5.74 -9.47
C HIS A 299 19.05 4.82 -8.26
N ASP A 300 20.13 4.60 -7.50
CA ASP A 300 20.16 3.61 -6.42
C ASP A 300 19.11 3.89 -5.33
N PHE A 301 18.85 5.17 -5.03
CA PHE A 301 17.85 5.58 -4.04
C PHE A 301 16.40 5.19 -4.39
N LEU A 302 16.10 4.90 -5.66
CA LEU A 302 14.78 4.44 -6.11
C LEU A 302 14.64 2.92 -6.01
N LEU A 303 15.73 2.17 -5.91
CA LEU A 303 15.70 0.71 -5.87
C LEU A 303 15.35 0.22 -4.46
N ARG A 304 14.55 -0.85 -4.37
CA ARG A 304 14.12 -1.45 -3.09
C ARG A 304 13.39 -0.48 -2.16
N GLN A 305 12.86 0.60 -2.74
CA GLN A 305 12.17 1.68 -2.07
C GLN A 305 10.65 1.53 -2.21
N ASN A 306 9.88 2.15 -1.34
CA ASN A 306 8.43 2.26 -1.52
C ASN A 306 8.09 3.47 -2.41
N ILE A 307 7.83 3.21 -3.70
CA ILE A 307 7.49 4.22 -4.74
C ILE A 307 6.40 3.75 -5.71
N LEU A 308 5.97 2.50 -5.61
CA LEU A 308 4.85 1.94 -6.35
C LEU A 308 3.55 2.49 -5.76
N SER A 309 2.67 3.03 -6.60
CA SER A 309 1.39 3.50 -6.11
C SER A 309 0.54 2.37 -5.53
N GLU A 310 -0.06 2.61 -4.37
CA GLU A 310 -0.95 1.66 -3.70
C GLU A 310 -2.11 1.25 -4.60
N LYS A 311 -2.65 2.18 -5.38
CA LYS A 311 -3.71 1.95 -6.36
C LYS A 311 -3.34 0.91 -7.42
N VAL A 312 -2.08 0.89 -7.86
CA VAL A 312 -1.58 -0.09 -8.84
C VAL A 312 -1.43 -1.46 -8.17
N SER A 313 -0.75 -1.50 -7.01
CA SER A 313 -0.51 -2.74 -6.28
C SER A 313 -1.81 -3.43 -5.84
N ARG A 314 -2.83 -2.66 -5.43
CA ARG A 314 -4.15 -3.18 -5.05
C ARG A 314 -4.83 -3.90 -6.21
N ILE A 315 -4.82 -3.31 -7.41
CA ILE A 315 -5.41 -3.93 -8.60
C ILE A 315 -4.60 -5.17 -9.03
N GLN A 316 -3.27 -5.14 -8.88
CA GLN A 316 -2.41 -6.31 -9.15
C GLN A 316 -2.77 -7.47 -8.20
N ALA A 317 -2.90 -7.22 -6.89
CA ALA A 317 -3.30 -8.23 -5.92
C ALA A 317 -4.74 -8.74 -6.17
N GLU A 318 -5.71 -7.84 -6.40
CA GLU A 318 -7.08 -8.21 -6.76
C GLU A 318 -7.16 -9.06 -8.03
N SER A 319 -6.19 -8.94 -8.93
CA SER A 319 -6.16 -9.70 -10.18
C SER A 319 -6.01 -11.20 -9.96
N LEU A 320 -5.46 -11.63 -8.82
CA LEU A 320 -5.30 -13.06 -8.50
C LEU A 320 -6.63 -13.81 -8.35
N LYS A 321 -7.76 -13.13 -8.24
CA LYS A 321 -9.08 -13.77 -8.32
C LYS A 321 -9.30 -14.58 -9.61
N PHE A 322 -8.51 -14.32 -10.66
CA PHE A 322 -8.56 -15.01 -11.94
C PHE A 322 -7.62 -16.23 -12.05
N LEU A 323 -6.95 -16.65 -10.96
CA LEU A 323 -6.06 -17.83 -10.98
C LEU A 323 -6.76 -19.10 -11.49
N GLY A 324 -8.03 -19.31 -11.12
CA GLY A 324 -8.86 -20.42 -11.63
C GLY A 324 -9.42 -20.21 -13.05
N GLY A 325 -9.06 -19.12 -13.72
CA GLY A 325 -9.51 -18.75 -15.06
C GLY A 325 -10.50 -17.58 -15.10
N PHE A 326 -10.87 -17.17 -16.32
CA PHE A 326 -11.70 -15.98 -16.56
C PHE A 326 -13.05 -16.02 -15.85
N SER A 327 -13.69 -17.18 -15.71
CA SER A 327 -15.01 -17.32 -15.12
C SER A 327 -15.01 -17.63 -13.62
N ASP A 328 -13.85 -17.77 -12.99
CA ASP A 328 -13.75 -18.15 -11.57
C ASP A 328 -14.34 -17.08 -10.62
N PRO A 329 -14.18 -15.77 -10.84
CA PRO A 329 -14.81 -14.76 -9.99
C PRO A 329 -16.32 -14.59 -10.19
N LEU A 330 -16.93 -15.29 -11.15
CA LEU A 330 -18.36 -15.12 -11.45
C LEU A 330 -19.22 -15.83 -10.39
N PRO A 331 -20.38 -15.27 -9.99
CA PRO A 331 -21.18 -15.78 -8.86
C PRO A 331 -21.52 -17.27 -8.90
N TRP A 332 -21.57 -17.88 -10.09
CA TRP A 332 -21.89 -19.28 -10.28
C TRP A 332 -20.67 -20.23 -10.30
N ASN A 333 -19.44 -19.72 -10.18
CA ASN A 333 -18.21 -20.50 -10.35
C ASN A 333 -17.04 -20.04 -9.46
N MET A 334 -17.30 -19.56 -8.24
CA MET A 334 -16.29 -19.10 -7.27
C MET A 334 -15.59 -20.25 -6.53
N LYS A 335 -14.78 -21.04 -7.25
CA LYS A 335 -14.07 -22.17 -6.63
C LYS A 335 -12.77 -21.74 -5.98
N THR A 336 -12.01 -20.90 -6.66
CA THR A 336 -10.70 -20.38 -6.21
C THR A 336 -10.66 -18.86 -6.14
N ALA A 337 -11.80 -18.21 -6.35
CA ALA A 337 -11.92 -16.76 -6.33
C ALA A 337 -11.59 -16.20 -4.94
N VAL A 338 -10.71 -15.20 -4.93
CA VAL A 338 -10.26 -14.48 -3.75
C VAL A 338 -10.58 -12.99 -3.84
N LYS A 339 -10.55 -12.32 -2.70
CA LYS A 339 -10.70 -10.87 -2.54
C LYS A 339 -9.65 -10.35 -1.56
N ILE A 340 -9.32 -9.07 -1.68
CA ILE A 340 -8.76 -8.34 -0.55
C ILE A 340 -9.89 -8.19 0.47
N PRO A 341 -9.73 -8.64 1.71
CA PRO A 341 -10.78 -8.51 2.72
C PRO A 341 -11.03 -7.04 3.03
N ASN A 342 -12.30 -6.70 3.27
CA ASN A 342 -12.67 -5.39 3.77
C ASN A 342 -12.53 -5.39 5.30
N LEU A 343 -11.83 -4.41 5.86
CA LEU A 343 -11.61 -4.28 7.30
C LEU A 343 -12.41 -3.06 7.80
N PRO A 344 -13.71 -3.19 8.12
CA PRO A 344 -14.58 -2.03 8.35
C PRO A 344 -14.17 -1.20 9.57
N ASP A 345 -13.64 -1.83 10.61
CA ASP A 345 -13.18 -1.16 11.85
C ASP A 345 -11.72 -0.71 11.77
N ASP A 346 -11.04 -0.94 10.64
CA ASP A 346 -9.64 -0.54 10.43
C ASP A 346 -9.58 0.64 9.45
N GLN A 347 -9.01 1.75 9.89
CA GLN A 347 -8.80 2.91 9.02
C GLN A 347 -7.65 2.69 8.03
N ASN A 348 -6.76 1.72 8.30
CA ASN A 348 -5.59 1.41 7.50
C ASN A 348 -5.86 0.15 6.66
N GLN A 349 -6.33 0.33 5.43
CA GLN A 349 -6.60 -0.79 4.51
C GLN A 349 -5.31 -1.32 3.85
N GLN A 350 -5.31 -2.60 3.45
CA GLN A 350 -4.20 -3.19 2.69
C GLN A 350 -4.00 -2.45 1.35
N PRO A 351 -2.76 -2.24 0.85
CA PRO A 351 -1.53 -2.94 1.24
C PRO A 351 -0.97 -2.52 2.59
N PHE A 352 -0.29 -3.46 3.24
CA PHE A 352 0.65 -3.10 4.30
C PHE A 352 2.06 -3.09 3.73
N VAL A 353 2.78 -1.99 3.90
CA VAL A 353 4.19 -1.92 3.52
C VAL A 353 5.01 -2.65 4.58
N THR A 354 5.77 -3.65 4.14
CA THR A 354 6.56 -4.54 5.00
C THR A 354 7.96 -4.70 4.44
N ASP A 355 8.96 -4.79 5.30
CA ASP A 355 10.33 -5.09 4.89
C ASP A 355 10.51 -6.62 4.90
N CYS A 356 10.76 -7.17 3.72
CA CYS A 356 10.85 -8.61 3.51
C CYS A 356 12.28 -9.00 3.14
N ASP A 357 12.76 -10.08 3.73
CA ASP A 357 14.00 -10.74 3.37
C ASP A 357 13.71 -12.01 2.55
N PHE A 358 14.14 -11.96 1.28
CA PHE A 358 14.04 -13.05 0.32
C PHE A 358 15.36 -13.84 0.18
N SER A 359 16.41 -13.51 0.96
CA SER A 359 17.73 -14.15 0.88
C SER A 359 17.68 -15.69 0.97
N ASP A 360 16.83 -16.20 1.85
CA ASP A 360 16.59 -17.64 2.07
C ASP A 360 15.58 -18.25 1.08
N THR A 361 15.15 -17.54 0.04
CA THR A 361 14.20 -18.03 -0.97
C THR A 361 14.88 -18.22 -2.32
N LYS A 362 14.39 -19.16 -3.13
CA LYS A 362 14.99 -19.53 -4.43
C LYS A 362 14.52 -18.66 -5.60
N THR A 363 13.92 -17.50 -5.33
CA THR A 363 13.11 -16.75 -6.30
C THR A 363 13.86 -15.61 -6.98
N GLY A 364 15.09 -15.31 -6.56
CA GLY A 364 15.90 -14.20 -7.10
C GLY A 364 15.33 -12.80 -6.77
N ALA A 365 14.31 -12.72 -5.92
CA ALA A 365 13.74 -11.48 -5.43
C ALA A 365 14.74 -10.73 -4.51
N TYR A 366 14.66 -9.41 -4.45
CA TYR A 366 15.50 -8.62 -3.55
C TYR A 366 14.94 -8.60 -2.12
N SER A 367 15.77 -8.23 -1.16
CA SER A 367 15.32 -7.95 0.21
C SER A 367 15.11 -6.44 0.40
N GLY A 368 13.91 -6.02 0.82
CA GLY A 368 13.50 -4.61 0.79
C GLY A 368 12.03 -4.38 1.13
N LEU A 369 11.51 -3.21 0.76
CA LEU A 369 10.10 -2.87 1.01
C LEU A 369 9.18 -3.52 -0.03
N TYR A 370 8.12 -4.17 0.46
CA TYR A 370 7.09 -4.82 -0.33
C TYR A 370 5.70 -4.38 0.14
N HIS A 371 4.78 -4.23 -0.81
CA HIS A 371 3.36 -4.16 -0.53
C HIS A 371 2.83 -5.57 -0.30
N TRP A 372 2.37 -5.82 0.92
CA TRP A 372 1.80 -7.10 1.28
C TRP A 372 0.27 -7.08 1.27
N PHE A 373 -0.32 -8.16 0.75
CA PHE A 373 -1.75 -8.43 0.85
C PHE A 373 -2.01 -9.86 1.33
N GLY A 374 -2.95 -10.00 2.27
CA GLY A 374 -3.55 -11.27 2.66
C GLY A 374 -4.89 -11.43 1.97
N LEU A 375 -4.94 -12.31 0.95
CA LEU A 375 -6.16 -12.55 0.19
C LEU A 375 -6.99 -13.68 0.79
N GLU A 376 -8.30 -13.47 0.82
CA GLU A 376 -9.28 -14.36 1.42
C GLU A 376 -10.33 -14.80 0.38
N PRO A 377 -11.05 -15.92 0.58
CA PRO A 377 -12.15 -16.29 -0.29
C PRO A 377 -13.24 -15.20 -0.38
N VAL A 378 -13.96 -15.14 -1.50
CA VAL A 378 -14.99 -14.09 -1.72
C VAL A 378 -16.17 -14.16 -0.72
N GLY A 379 -16.46 -15.33 -0.15
CA GLY A 379 -17.59 -15.53 0.77
C GLY A 379 -17.38 -14.91 2.15
N ASP A 380 -18.43 -14.30 2.72
CA ASP A 380 -18.33 -13.53 3.98
C ASP A 380 -18.10 -14.40 5.22
N GLU A 381 -18.48 -15.68 5.19
CA GLU A 381 -18.23 -16.62 6.28
C GLU A 381 -16.84 -17.27 6.21
N ARG A 382 -16.08 -17.04 5.13
CA ARG A 382 -14.79 -17.70 4.89
C ARG A 382 -13.64 -16.72 5.11
N THR A 383 -13.09 -16.76 6.31
CA THR A 383 -11.99 -15.89 6.74
C THR A 383 -10.65 -16.63 6.79
N SER A 384 -10.42 -17.60 5.90
CA SER A 384 -9.13 -18.28 5.78
C SER A 384 -8.18 -17.49 4.88
N LEU A 385 -6.89 -17.44 5.23
CA LEU A 385 -5.86 -16.89 4.36
C LEU A 385 -5.61 -17.85 3.19
N THR A 386 -5.97 -17.45 1.98
CA THR A 386 -5.73 -18.25 0.78
C THR A 386 -4.35 -17.94 0.19
N PHE A 387 -4.02 -16.65 0.04
CA PHE A 387 -2.75 -16.21 -0.51
C PHE A 387 -2.10 -15.13 0.36
N SER A 388 -0.79 -15.25 0.56
CA SER A 388 0.06 -14.12 0.93
C SER A 388 0.72 -13.57 -0.33
N VAL A 389 0.49 -12.30 -0.63
CA VAL A 389 0.98 -11.64 -1.84
C VAL A 389 2.01 -10.60 -1.46
N PHE A 390 3.16 -10.62 -2.14
CA PHE A 390 4.27 -9.70 -1.94
C PHE A 390 4.58 -9.04 -3.28
N ILE A 391 4.28 -7.73 -3.38
CA ILE A 391 4.55 -6.92 -4.57
C ILE A 391 5.74 -6.02 -4.25
N PRO A 392 6.85 -6.07 -5.03
CA PRO A 392 7.98 -5.16 -4.87
C PRO A 392 7.53 -3.71 -4.86
N ALA A 393 7.81 -2.97 -3.79
CA ALA A 393 7.32 -1.60 -3.64
C ALA A 393 8.10 -0.60 -4.52
N ASP A 394 9.20 -1.03 -5.15
CA ASP A 394 9.98 -0.21 -6.09
C ASP A 394 9.44 -0.25 -7.53
N GLY A 395 8.35 -0.99 -7.74
CA GLY A 395 7.70 -1.09 -9.04
C GLY A 395 8.35 -2.06 -10.01
N THR A 396 9.26 -2.93 -9.54
CA THR A 396 9.73 -4.10 -10.28
C THR A 396 8.54 -4.91 -10.84
N ASP A 397 8.61 -5.31 -12.11
CA ASP A 397 7.54 -6.07 -12.79
C ASP A 397 7.55 -7.55 -12.36
N ALA A 398 7.17 -7.78 -11.11
CA ALA A 398 6.95 -9.09 -10.52
C ALA A 398 5.87 -9.00 -9.44
N LEU A 399 5.07 -10.05 -9.31
CA LEU A 399 4.18 -10.27 -8.18
C LEU A 399 4.49 -11.66 -7.61
N TYR A 400 4.94 -11.71 -6.37
CA TYR A 400 5.18 -12.97 -5.68
C TYR A 400 3.94 -13.34 -4.88
N TYR A 401 3.51 -14.58 -4.95
CA TYR A 401 2.40 -15.07 -4.13
C TYR A 401 2.69 -16.45 -3.57
N TYR A 402 2.26 -16.68 -2.34
CA TYR A 402 2.35 -17.95 -1.66
C TYR A 402 0.94 -18.53 -1.49
N ASP A 403 0.68 -19.69 -2.09
CA ASP A 403 -0.60 -20.40 -1.98
C ASP A 403 -0.68 -21.25 -0.70
N HIS A 404 -1.36 -20.73 0.32
CA HIS A 404 -1.61 -21.45 1.57
C HIS A 404 -2.65 -22.56 1.41
N ALA A 405 -3.61 -22.37 0.50
CA ALA A 405 -4.71 -23.31 0.27
C ALA A 405 -4.24 -24.57 -0.45
N ALA A 406 -3.43 -24.45 -1.50
CA ALA A 406 -2.80 -25.57 -2.19
C ALA A 406 -1.87 -26.36 -1.27
N LYS A 407 -1.16 -25.66 -0.37
CA LYS A 407 -0.29 -26.26 0.65
C LYS A 407 -1.03 -26.76 1.90
N LYS A 408 -2.37 -26.64 1.95
CA LYS A 408 -3.26 -27.14 3.03
C LYS A 408 -2.90 -26.65 4.44
N GLN A 409 -2.46 -25.39 4.56
CA GLN A 409 -1.97 -24.85 5.83
C GLN A 409 -3.07 -24.34 6.77
N GLY A 410 -4.32 -24.19 6.31
CA GLY A 410 -5.47 -23.88 7.18
C GLY A 410 -5.40 -22.53 7.91
N TYR A 411 -4.54 -21.61 7.45
CA TYR A 411 -4.28 -20.33 8.12
C TYR A 411 -5.52 -19.43 8.16
N ALA A 412 -5.69 -18.73 9.28
CA ALA A 412 -6.70 -17.69 9.43
C ALA A 412 -6.26 -16.42 8.67
N GLY A 413 -7.24 -15.76 8.05
CA GLY A 413 -7.08 -14.52 7.29
C GLY A 413 -7.08 -13.28 8.17
N VAL A 414 -6.70 -12.16 7.57
CA VAL A 414 -6.57 -10.84 8.20
C VAL A 414 -7.89 -10.39 8.83
N SER A 415 -9.02 -10.67 8.18
CA SER A 415 -10.36 -10.26 8.66
C SER A 415 -10.78 -10.95 9.96
N ALA A 416 -10.22 -12.11 10.27
CA ALA A 416 -10.51 -12.84 11.50
C ALA A 416 -9.69 -12.35 12.70
N MET A 417 -8.57 -11.66 12.45
CA MET A 417 -7.61 -11.28 13.49
C MET A 417 -8.18 -10.32 14.56
N PRO A 418 -8.94 -9.25 14.19
CA PRO A 418 -9.52 -8.33 15.18
C PRO A 418 -10.29 -9.05 16.29
N LEU A 419 -11.15 -9.98 15.91
CA LEU A 419 -11.99 -10.72 16.85
C LEU A 419 -11.15 -11.60 17.78
N LYS A 420 -10.07 -12.22 17.28
CA LYS A 420 -9.19 -13.06 18.11
C LYS A 420 -8.48 -12.26 19.18
N VAL A 421 -7.99 -11.07 18.83
CA VAL A 421 -7.37 -10.15 19.81
C VAL A 421 -8.39 -9.74 20.86
N ILE A 422 -9.62 -9.38 20.47
CA ILE A 422 -10.71 -9.02 21.39
C ILE A 422 -11.06 -10.18 22.34
N GLU A 423 -11.19 -11.39 21.81
CA GLU A 423 -11.51 -12.60 22.57
C GLU A 423 -10.41 -12.96 23.59
N SER A 424 -9.15 -12.70 23.25
CA SER A 424 -8.00 -13.01 24.11
C SER A 424 -7.94 -12.16 25.38
N ARG A 425 -8.53 -10.97 25.37
CA ARG A 425 -8.44 -9.99 26.45
C ARG A 425 -9.77 -9.29 26.71
N LYS A 426 -10.67 -9.98 27.41
CA LYS A 426 -12.05 -9.54 27.63
C LYS A 426 -12.18 -8.35 28.58
N GLU A 427 -11.17 -8.11 29.40
CA GLU A 427 -11.09 -7.02 30.37
C GLU A 427 -10.68 -5.67 29.74
N PHE A 428 -10.26 -5.66 28.47
CA PHE A 428 -9.87 -4.45 27.77
C PHE A 428 -11.10 -3.64 27.34
N ASP A 429 -11.00 -2.32 27.37
CA ASP A 429 -12.08 -1.46 26.89
C ASP A 429 -12.06 -1.34 25.36
N TRP A 430 -12.79 -2.24 24.70
CA TRP A 430 -12.92 -2.29 23.24
C TRP A 430 -13.89 -1.25 22.66
N SER A 431 -14.55 -0.44 23.51
CA SER A 431 -15.37 0.67 23.04
C SER A 431 -14.52 1.81 22.51
N VAL A 432 -13.39 2.09 23.18
CA VAL A 432 -12.44 3.17 22.83
C VAL A 432 -11.15 2.68 22.21
N ASN A 433 -10.88 1.37 22.22
CA ASN A 433 -9.69 0.78 21.59
C ASN A 433 -10.06 -0.22 20.50
N LYS A 434 -9.37 -0.17 19.37
CA LYS A 434 -9.56 -1.08 18.24
C LYS A 434 -8.25 -1.75 17.85
N PRO A 435 -8.26 -3.08 17.62
CA PRO A 435 -7.13 -3.75 17.00
C PRO A 435 -7.13 -3.47 15.48
N VAL A 436 -6.02 -2.94 14.99
CA VAL A 436 -5.83 -2.43 13.63
C VAL A 436 -4.48 -2.87 13.05
N GLU A 437 -4.36 -2.81 11.72
CA GLU A 437 -3.19 -3.16 10.93
C GLU A 437 -2.56 -4.51 11.26
N PHE A 438 -3.23 -5.59 10.86
CA PHE A 438 -2.71 -6.95 11.00
C PHE A 438 -1.71 -7.29 9.88
N ARG A 439 -0.44 -7.04 10.16
CA ARG A 439 0.68 -7.20 9.22
C ARG A 439 1.31 -8.58 9.35
N PRO A 440 1.89 -9.17 8.30
CA PRO A 440 2.60 -10.43 8.43
C PRO A 440 3.81 -10.25 9.34
N TYR A 441 4.02 -11.21 10.23
CA TYR A 441 5.21 -11.38 11.04
C TYR A 441 5.74 -12.79 10.80
N ILE A 442 6.76 -12.91 9.97
CA ILE A 442 7.25 -14.19 9.46
C ILE A 442 8.67 -14.38 9.95
N LYS A 443 8.86 -15.34 10.85
CA LYS A 443 10.14 -15.59 11.52
C LYS A 443 10.47 -17.07 11.50
N ASN A 444 11.77 -17.38 11.61
CA ASN A 444 12.21 -18.73 11.88
C ASN A 444 12.23 -18.94 13.40
N ILE A 445 11.19 -19.60 13.92
CA ILE A 445 11.02 -19.88 15.35
C ILE A 445 10.93 -21.40 15.54
N ALA A 446 11.77 -21.93 16.43
CA ALA A 446 11.88 -23.37 16.68
C ALA A 446 12.19 -24.20 15.42
N GLY A 447 13.10 -23.70 14.58
CA GLY A 447 13.58 -24.40 13.38
C GLY A 447 12.61 -24.43 12.20
N LYS A 448 11.48 -23.70 12.27
CA LYS A 448 10.45 -23.63 11.24
C LYS A 448 10.12 -22.18 10.92
N LYS A 449 9.89 -21.87 9.65
CA LYS A 449 9.28 -20.60 9.23
C LYS A 449 7.82 -20.60 9.68
N ARG A 450 7.48 -19.69 10.59
CA ARG A 450 6.14 -19.52 11.14
C ARG A 450 5.61 -18.15 10.77
N MET A 451 4.32 -18.09 10.43
CA MET A 451 3.62 -16.85 10.09
C MET A 451 2.68 -16.49 11.23
N PHE A 452 2.82 -15.27 11.72
CA PHE A 452 1.93 -14.62 12.65
C PHE A 452 1.38 -13.35 12.01
N PHE A 453 0.37 -12.76 12.63
CA PHE A 453 -0.07 -11.41 12.33
C PHE A 453 0.28 -10.48 13.48
N LEU A 454 1.13 -9.49 13.21
CA LEU A 454 1.40 -8.39 14.12
C LEU A 454 0.27 -7.37 14.01
N GLY A 455 -0.64 -7.38 14.99
CA GLY A 455 -1.71 -6.40 15.15
C GLY A 455 -1.33 -5.32 16.15
N THR A 456 -1.88 -4.13 15.95
CA THR A 456 -1.65 -2.97 16.81
C THR A 456 -2.95 -2.52 17.44
N ILE A 457 -2.97 -2.30 18.75
CA ILE A 457 -4.15 -1.81 19.45
C ILE A 457 -4.04 -0.30 19.57
N SER A 458 -4.97 0.42 18.95
CA SER A 458 -4.98 1.88 18.91
C SER A 458 -6.26 2.44 19.51
N ALA A 459 -6.14 3.56 20.22
CA ALA A 459 -7.26 4.29 20.77
C ALA A 459 -7.95 5.10 19.66
N VAL A 460 -9.26 4.90 19.49
CA VAL A 460 -10.10 5.59 18.50
C VAL A 460 -11.04 6.53 19.24
N ARG A 461 -11.07 7.81 18.87
CA ARG A 461 -12.04 8.76 19.46
C ARG A 461 -13.41 8.54 18.83
N GLU A 462 -14.46 8.50 19.66
CA GLU A 462 -15.85 8.52 19.19
C GLU A 462 -16.07 9.77 18.30
N ASP A 463 -16.77 9.60 17.17
CA ASP A 463 -17.10 10.64 16.20
C ASP A 463 -15.94 11.29 15.41
N SER A 464 -14.74 10.72 15.41
CA SER A 464 -13.64 11.20 14.56
C SER A 464 -12.94 10.09 13.77
N GLU A 465 -12.53 10.39 12.53
CA GLU A 465 -11.68 9.53 11.69
C GLU A 465 -10.20 9.52 12.14
N ASN A 466 -9.88 10.12 13.29
CA ASN A 466 -8.52 10.24 13.80
C ASN A 466 -8.30 9.35 15.03
N PHE A 467 -7.18 8.62 15.06
CA PHE A 467 -6.72 7.95 16.28
C PHE A 467 -6.29 8.99 17.32
N ASP A 468 -6.42 8.64 18.60
CA ASP A 468 -5.87 9.44 19.69
C ASP A 468 -4.34 9.30 19.70
N GLY A 469 -3.64 10.31 19.17
CA GLY A 469 -2.22 10.26 18.83
C GLY A 469 -1.27 10.09 20.02
N ALA A 470 -1.74 10.10 21.26
CA ALA A 470 -0.86 10.29 22.41
C ALA A 470 -0.32 9.01 23.08
N ALA A 471 -0.85 7.82 22.77
CA ALA A 471 -0.53 6.60 23.52
C ALA A 471 0.44 5.66 22.80
N THR A 472 1.34 5.03 23.56
CA THR A 472 2.04 3.81 23.09
C THR A 472 0.98 2.76 22.80
N PRO A 473 0.92 2.19 21.59
CA PRO A 473 -0.04 1.15 21.31
C PRO A 473 0.36 -0.11 22.08
N ASP A 474 -0.61 -0.97 22.36
CA ASP A 474 -0.30 -2.36 22.70
C ASP A 474 -0.12 -3.16 21.41
N LEU A 475 0.70 -4.22 21.46
CA LEU A 475 0.94 -5.09 20.33
C LEU A 475 0.55 -6.54 20.66
N ALA A 476 0.00 -7.21 19.66
CA ALA A 476 -0.35 -8.61 19.74
C ALA A 476 0.12 -9.35 18.49
N LEU A 477 0.72 -10.52 18.68
CA LEU A 477 1.03 -11.47 17.63
C LEU A 477 -0.03 -12.57 17.65
N VAL A 478 -0.76 -12.72 16.55
CA VAL A 478 -1.75 -13.78 16.39
C VAL A 478 -1.17 -14.89 15.53
N ASP A 479 -1.16 -16.11 16.04
CA ASP A 479 -0.73 -17.29 15.28
C ASP A 479 -1.69 -17.55 14.12
N SER A 480 -1.18 -17.59 12.89
CA SER A 480 -2.03 -17.84 11.72
C SER A 480 -2.64 -19.26 11.71
N GLU A 481 -1.97 -20.24 12.32
CA GLU A 481 -2.36 -21.65 12.34
C GLU A 481 -3.26 -21.96 13.54
N TYR A 482 -2.77 -21.71 14.75
CA TYR A 482 -3.47 -22.05 16.00
C TYR A 482 -4.42 -20.95 16.48
N ARG A 483 -4.31 -19.73 15.93
CA ARG A 483 -5.14 -18.55 16.28
C ARG A 483 -5.02 -18.11 17.73
N ASP A 484 -3.97 -18.56 18.41
CA ASP A 484 -3.65 -18.08 19.75
C ASP A 484 -3.02 -16.68 19.67
N VAL A 485 -3.22 -15.89 20.72
CA VAL A 485 -2.79 -14.49 20.76
C VAL A 485 -1.70 -14.33 21.82
N VAL A 486 -0.55 -13.86 21.37
CA VAL A 486 0.61 -13.55 22.21
C VAL A 486 0.72 -12.03 22.34
N TRP A 487 0.49 -11.51 23.53
CA TRP A 487 0.69 -10.08 23.82
C TRP A 487 2.18 -9.81 24.06
N ILE A 488 2.74 -8.83 23.34
CA ILE A 488 4.18 -8.59 23.29
C ILE A 488 4.55 -7.19 23.80
N ASP A 489 5.72 -7.09 24.43
CA ASP A 489 6.24 -5.82 24.94
C ASP A 489 6.80 -4.97 23.80
N VAL A 490 6.09 -3.89 23.48
CA VAL A 490 6.46 -2.93 22.44
C VAL A 490 7.85 -2.33 22.65
N LYS A 491 8.28 -2.18 23.91
CA LYS A 491 9.58 -1.57 24.24
C LYS A 491 10.76 -2.52 24.04
N ARG A 492 10.51 -3.81 23.83
CA ARG A 492 11.55 -4.84 23.68
C ARG A 492 11.31 -5.74 22.46
N PRO A 493 11.40 -5.22 21.21
CA PRO A 493 11.24 -6.01 19.99
C PRO A 493 12.12 -7.26 19.91
N SER A 494 13.34 -7.19 20.44
CA SER A 494 14.29 -8.31 20.49
C SER A 494 13.80 -9.51 21.30
N THR A 495 12.76 -9.37 22.12
CA THR A 495 12.20 -10.45 22.95
C THR A 495 10.95 -11.09 22.36
N TRP A 496 10.41 -10.56 21.25
CA TRP A 496 9.13 -11.03 20.70
C TRP A 496 9.18 -12.51 20.29
N ASP A 497 10.21 -12.94 19.57
CA ASP A 497 10.38 -14.35 19.16
C ASP A 497 10.42 -15.31 20.35
N LYS A 498 11.09 -14.88 21.43
CA LYS A 498 11.14 -15.64 22.67
C LYS A 498 9.78 -15.66 23.36
N ALA A 499 9.07 -14.54 23.44
CA ALA A 499 7.75 -14.48 24.05
C ALA A 499 6.74 -15.40 23.34
N VAL A 500 6.79 -15.44 22.01
CA VAL A 500 6.00 -16.37 21.20
C VAL A 500 6.38 -17.82 21.49
N TYR A 501 7.67 -18.13 21.51
CA TYR A 501 8.12 -19.48 21.85
C TYR A 501 7.69 -19.89 23.26
N ASP A 502 7.90 -19.04 24.26
CA ASP A 502 7.60 -19.34 25.66
C ASP A 502 6.10 -19.61 25.89
N GLN A 503 5.21 -19.00 25.10
CA GLN A 503 3.76 -19.23 25.19
C GLN A 503 3.30 -20.47 24.38
N LEU A 504 3.88 -20.72 23.20
CA LEU A 504 3.38 -21.72 22.26
C LEU A 504 4.20 -23.02 22.21
N ASN A 505 5.36 -23.07 22.88
CA ASN A 505 6.25 -24.23 22.79
C ASN A 505 5.59 -25.54 23.23
N GLU A 506 4.73 -25.54 24.25
CA GLU A 506 4.06 -26.76 24.74
C GLU A 506 3.10 -27.31 23.68
N ALA A 507 2.33 -26.43 23.03
CA ALA A 507 1.43 -26.79 21.95
C ALA A 507 2.22 -27.39 20.78
N TRP A 508 3.31 -26.76 20.35
CA TRP A 508 4.16 -27.26 19.27
C TRP A 508 4.91 -28.53 19.63
N ARG A 509 5.38 -28.70 20.88
CA ARG A 509 6.02 -29.94 21.34
C ARG A 509 5.02 -31.10 21.27
N SER A 510 3.78 -30.86 21.68
CA SER A 510 2.70 -31.85 21.66
C SER A 510 2.24 -32.19 20.23
N SER A 511 2.06 -31.20 19.36
CA SER A 511 1.51 -31.39 18.01
C SER A 511 2.56 -31.73 16.94
N GLU A 512 3.75 -31.12 17.02
CA GLU A 512 4.79 -31.17 15.99
C GLU A 512 6.06 -31.91 16.45
N GLY A 513 6.20 -32.25 17.73
CA GLY A 513 7.34 -33.02 18.25
C GLY A 513 8.66 -32.24 18.27
N ILE A 514 8.62 -30.92 18.42
CA ILE A 514 9.81 -30.05 18.42
C ILE A 514 10.68 -30.24 19.67
N GLY A 515 11.98 -29.95 19.58
CA GLY A 515 12.90 -29.93 20.73
C GLY A 515 12.86 -28.63 21.55
N GLU A 516 13.82 -28.47 22.47
CA GLU A 516 14.03 -27.24 23.25
C GLU A 516 14.95 -26.29 22.48
N TYR A 517 14.50 -25.06 22.20
CA TYR A 517 15.22 -24.08 21.38
C TYR A 517 15.72 -22.86 22.15
N TYR A 518 15.13 -22.58 23.31
CA TYR A 518 15.57 -21.53 24.22
C TYR A 518 15.88 -22.15 25.57
N VAL A 519 16.95 -21.68 26.21
CA VAL A 519 17.30 -22.11 27.57
C VAL A 519 16.19 -21.64 28.51
N GLU A 520 15.43 -22.59 29.03
CA GLU A 520 14.46 -22.34 30.09
C GLU A 520 15.25 -21.87 31.32
N GLN A 521 15.24 -20.56 31.59
CA GLN A 521 15.66 -20.08 32.89
C GLN A 521 14.67 -20.67 33.88
N SER A 522 15.10 -21.64 34.67
CA SER A 522 14.27 -22.30 35.67
C SER A 522 13.52 -21.24 36.46
N LYS A 523 12.21 -21.11 36.24
CA LYS A 523 11.35 -20.36 37.14
C LYS A 523 11.45 -21.12 38.46
N ASN A 524 12.23 -20.61 39.40
CA ASN A 524 12.10 -21.00 40.80
C ASN A 524 10.71 -20.53 41.20
N ILE A 525 9.75 -21.44 41.06
CA ILE A 525 8.41 -21.27 41.57
C ILE A 525 8.56 -21.26 43.09
N ASP A 526 8.61 -20.05 43.68
CA ASP A 526 8.43 -19.80 45.11
C ASP A 526 6.96 -20.10 45.50
N VAL A 527 6.54 -21.35 45.29
CA VAL A 527 5.31 -21.87 45.88
C VAL A 527 5.65 -22.32 47.30
N LEU A 528 5.23 -21.48 48.24
CA LEU A 528 4.90 -21.86 49.62
C LEU A 528 6.04 -22.52 50.41
N ARG A 529 7.08 -21.75 50.71
CA ARG A 529 8.13 -22.10 51.68
C ARG A 529 8.04 -21.34 53.01
N GLU A 530 6.85 -20.90 53.42
CA GLU A 530 6.65 -20.30 54.74
C GLU A 530 5.92 -21.20 55.75
N GLU A 531 5.41 -22.36 55.37
CA GLU A 531 4.86 -23.32 56.33
C GLU A 531 5.24 -24.75 55.95
N VAL A 532 6.43 -25.18 56.37
CA VAL A 532 6.81 -26.51 56.92
C VAL A 532 8.34 -26.46 57.02
N GLU A 533 8.84 -25.76 58.03
CA GLU A 533 10.28 -25.71 58.37
C GLU A 533 10.66 -26.72 59.46
N ASP A 534 9.95 -27.85 59.55
CA ASP A 534 10.36 -28.89 60.49
C ASP A 534 10.32 -30.30 59.86
N SER A 535 11.53 -30.87 59.73
CA SER A 535 11.83 -32.30 59.63
C SER A 535 11.65 -33.07 58.31
N LEU A 536 12.23 -32.63 57.19
CA LEU A 536 12.50 -33.55 56.05
C LEU A 536 13.93 -33.45 55.50
N LYS A 537 14.62 -34.60 55.48
CA LYS A 537 15.95 -34.78 54.86
C LYS A 537 15.90 -34.37 53.39
N VAL A 538 16.76 -33.42 53.02
CA VAL A 538 16.97 -32.97 51.65
C VAL A 538 17.42 -34.15 50.78
N ILE A 539 16.54 -34.62 49.89
CA ILE A 539 16.93 -35.47 48.76
C ILE A 539 17.38 -34.51 47.65
N PRO A 540 18.62 -34.61 47.13
CA PRO A 540 19.07 -33.75 46.04
C PRO A 540 18.20 -34.01 44.80
N LYS A 541 17.66 -32.94 44.21
CA LYS A 541 17.03 -32.98 42.88
C LYS A 541 18.08 -33.44 41.87
N VAL A 542 17.99 -34.70 41.46
CA VAL A 542 18.70 -35.21 40.30
C VAL A 542 17.91 -34.79 39.07
N ASP A 543 18.49 -33.92 38.26
CA ASP A 543 17.96 -33.58 36.94
C ASP A 543 18.09 -34.82 36.04
N PRO A 544 16.98 -35.43 35.59
CA PRO A 544 17.01 -36.67 34.82
C PRO A 544 17.75 -36.51 33.48
N ASN A 545 17.89 -35.28 32.97
CA ASN A 545 18.48 -35.03 31.66
C ASN A 545 19.94 -34.58 31.73
N LYS A 546 20.50 -34.35 32.92
CA LYS A 546 21.89 -33.88 33.08
C LYS A 546 22.93 -34.82 32.45
N ALA A 547 22.70 -36.12 32.55
CA ALA A 547 23.59 -37.12 31.96
C ALA A 547 23.55 -37.10 30.43
N GLU A 548 22.39 -36.80 29.84
CA GLU A 548 22.20 -36.72 28.39
C GLU A 548 22.76 -35.42 27.83
N ILE A 549 22.63 -34.32 28.58
CA ILE A 549 23.26 -33.03 28.27
C ILE A 549 24.79 -33.15 28.29
N GLU A 550 25.39 -33.74 29.33
CA GLU A 550 26.85 -33.95 29.36
C GLU A 550 27.34 -34.86 28.23
N HIS A 551 26.53 -35.83 27.81
CA HIS A 551 26.84 -36.69 26.68
C HIS A 551 26.83 -35.91 25.35
N LEU A 552 25.81 -35.08 25.13
CA LEU A 552 25.68 -34.23 23.94
C LEU A 552 26.77 -33.15 23.88
N GLU A 553 27.13 -32.53 25.01
CA GLU A 553 28.24 -31.57 25.09
C GLU A 553 29.57 -32.22 24.69
N ARG A 554 29.85 -33.44 25.17
CA ARG A 554 31.05 -34.19 24.76
C ARG A 554 31.05 -34.53 23.28
N GLN A 555 29.90 -34.84 22.69
CA GLN A 555 29.80 -35.07 21.25
C GLN A 555 30.06 -33.79 20.46
N LEU A 556 29.52 -32.65 20.93
CA LEU A 556 29.67 -31.36 20.28
C LEU A 556 31.12 -30.83 20.35
N ASP A 557 31.79 -31.02 21.49
CA ASP A 557 33.22 -30.72 21.64
C ASP A 557 34.10 -31.65 20.79
N SER A 558 33.72 -32.93 20.66
CA SER A 558 34.44 -33.86 19.76
C SER A 558 34.32 -33.44 18.30
N LEU A 559 33.14 -32.95 17.86
CA LEU A 559 32.93 -32.47 16.49
C LEU A 559 33.67 -31.15 16.23
N LYS A 560 33.71 -30.23 17.19
CA LYS A 560 34.48 -28.99 17.11
C LYS A 560 35.98 -29.24 17.03
N SER A 561 36.48 -30.30 17.67
CA SER A 561 37.90 -30.68 17.60
C SER A 561 38.33 -31.26 16.25
N VAL A 562 37.38 -31.68 15.41
CA VAL A 562 37.63 -32.24 14.06
C VAL A 562 37.53 -31.17 12.95
N GLN A 563 36.98 -29.99 13.26
CA GLN A 563 36.85 -28.86 12.32
C GLN A 563 37.92 -27.75 12.48
N ASN A 564 38.91 -27.94 13.37
CA ASN A 564 40.07 -27.05 13.50
C ASN A 564 41.37 -27.72 13.04
#